data_AF-A0AAP4KBP6-F1
#
_entry.id   AF-A0AAP4KBP6-F1
#
_cell.length_a   1.000
_cell.length_b   1.000
_cell.length_c   1.000
_cell.angle_alpha   90.00
_cell.angle_beta   90.00
_cell.angle_gamma   90.00
#
_symmetry.space_group_name_H-M   'P 1'
#
loop_
_entity.id
_entity.type
_entity.pdbx_description
1 polymer ?
#
loop_
_entity_poly.entity_id
_entity_poly.type
_entity_poly.pdbx_seq_one_letter_code
_entity_poly.pdbx_strand_id
1 'polypeptide(L)'
;MTDLNIAATSYALLQGETTCWKCLATIPVTALWVPGFIDNEAEEYPQEGGPSLLKYISELDVGTMARVQAEAPWLKPNHSQTADRTYLVNHCQACDALQGDHLVYGPDGSFFP
;
A
#
# COMPACT_ATOMS: atom_id res chain seq x y z
N MET A 1 -2.76 -21.43 -2.64
CA MET A 1 -3.29 -20.06 -2.82
C MET A 1 -3.97 -19.73 -1.53
N THR A 2 -3.42 -18.79 -0.78
CA THR A 2 -4.06 -18.28 0.43
C THR A 2 -5.27 -17.48 -0.03
N ASP A 3 -6.41 -17.66 0.61
CA ASP A 3 -7.57 -16.80 0.34
C ASP A 3 -7.23 -15.37 0.78
N LEU A 4 -7.44 -14.40 -0.11
CA LEU A 4 -7.23 -12.99 0.21
C LEU A 4 -8.32 -12.52 1.19
N ASN A 5 -7.88 -11.85 2.25
CA ASN A 5 -8.76 -11.36 3.30
C ASN A 5 -9.67 -10.20 2.85
N ILE A 6 -9.28 -9.46 1.82
CA ILE A 6 -10.04 -8.35 1.27
C ILE A 6 -10.35 -8.60 -0.20
N ALA A 7 -11.62 -8.43 -0.58
CA ALA A 7 -12.05 -8.47 -1.98
C ALA A 7 -12.72 -7.15 -2.36
N ALA A 8 -12.26 -6.51 -3.45
CA ALA A 8 -12.84 -5.29 -3.99
C ALA A 8 -13.11 -5.45 -5.49
N THR A 9 -14.19 -4.86 -5.99
CA THR A 9 -14.58 -4.94 -7.42
C THR A 9 -13.72 -4.04 -8.31
N SER A 10 -13.07 -3.05 -7.72
CA SER A 10 -12.17 -2.12 -8.39
C SER A 10 -11.21 -1.50 -7.38
N TYR A 11 -10.11 -0.93 -7.88
CA TYR A 11 -9.16 -0.16 -7.09
C TYR A 11 -8.62 1.00 -7.92
N ALA A 12 -8.01 1.96 -7.26
CA ALA A 12 -7.23 3.03 -7.87
C ALA A 12 -5.83 3.07 -7.25
N LEU A 13 -4.85 3.46 -8.07
CA LEU A 13 -3.53 3.85 -7.61
C LEU A 13 -3.51 5.35 -7.44
N LEU A 14 -3.43 5.81 -6.19
CA LEU A 14 -3.25 7.23 -5.90
C LEU A 14 -1.75 7.52 -5.94
N GLN A 15 -1.36 8.52 -6.72
CA GLN A 15 0.03 8.96 -6.83
C GLN A 15 0.19 10.32 -6.15
N GLY A 16 1.27 10.45 -5.40
CA GLY A 16 1.67 11.70 -4.75
C GLY A 16 3.19 11.78 -4.65
N GLU A 17 3.68 12.84 -4.02
CA GLU A 17 5.10 13.04 -3.79
C GLU A 17 5.38 13.19 -2.29
N THR A 18 6.54 12.72 -1.85
CA THR A 18 7.05 12.93 -0.49
C THR A 18 8.54 13.22 -0.52
N THR A 19 9.08 13.70 0.60
CA THR A 19 10.52 13.86 0.81
C THR A 19 11.07 12.60 1.46
N CYS A 20 12.04 11.95 0.83
CA CYS A 20 12.67 10.75 1.39
C CYS A 20 13.29 11.04 2.76
N TRP A 21 12.89 10.30 3.81
CA TRP A 21 13.43 10.50 5.16
C TRP A 21 14.95 10.28 5.26
N LYS A 22 15.55 9.52 4.32
CA LYS A 22 16.97 9.16 4.34
C LYS A 22 17.84 10.09 3.51
N CYS A 23 17.49 10.32 2.24
CA CYS A 23 18.32 11.08 1.31
C CYS A 23 17.75 12.45 0.94
N LEU A 24 16.58 12.81 1.48
CA LEU A 24 15.90 14.10 1.28
C LEU A 24 15.47 14.41 -0.16
N ALA A 25 15.58 13.46 -1.09
CA ALA A 25 15.06 13.62 -2.45
C ALA A 25 13.53 13.63 -2.43
N THR A 26 12.93 14.51 -3.23
CA THR A 26 11.50 14.40 -3.60
C THR A 26 11.31 13.17 -4.46
N ILE A 27 10.41 12.29 -4.05
CA ILE A 27 10.16 11.00 -4.69
C ILE A 27 8.66 10.74 -4.83
N PRO A 28 8.24 9.99 -5.86
CA PRO A 28 6.86 9.55 -5.96
C PRO A 28 6.56 8.51 -4.87
N VAL A 29 5.33 8.53 -4.39
CA VAL A 29 4.74 7.49 -3.55
C VAL A 29 3.38 7.10 -4.09
N THR A 30 2.99 5.86 -3.84
CA THR A 30 1.72 5.30 -4.30
C THR A 30 0.98 4.64 -3.16
N ALA A 31 -0.33 4.86 -3.13
CA ALA A 31 -1.27 4.19 -2.24
C ALA A 31 -2.33 3.45 -3.06
N LEU A 32 -2.79 2.30 -2.55
CA LEU A 32 -3.94 1.59 -3.11
C LEU A 32 -5.21 2.07 -2.42
N TRP A 33 -6.17 2.50 -3.22
CA TRP A 33 -7.50 2.88 -2.76
C TRP A 33 -8.55 1.93 -3.33
N VAL A 34 -9.56 1.60 -2.53
CA VAL A 34 -10.75 0.86 -2.97
C VAL A 34 -12.01 1.68 -2.67
N PRO A 35 -13.03 1.68 -3.55
CA PRO A 35 -14.30 2.36 -3.30
C PRO A 35 -15.19 1.64 -2.27
N GLY A 36 -14.91 0.36 -2.04
CA GLY A 36 -15.61 -0.52 -1.10
C GLY A 36 -15.03 -1.93 -1.22
N PHE A 37 -15.22 -2.74 -0.20
CA PHE A 37 -14.65 -4.08 -0.13
C PHE A 37 -15.47 -5.03 0.73
N ILE A 38 -15.23 -6.32 0.55
CA ILE A 38 -15.67 -7.39 1.45
C ILE A 38 -14.46 -7.82 2.28
N ASP A 39 -14.63 -7.76 3.59
CA ASP A 39 -13.69 -8.30 4.57
C ASP A 39 -14.07 -9.74 4.91
N ASN A 40 -13.24 -10.67 4.45
CA ASN A 40 -13.39 -12.12 4.65
C ASN A 40 -12.71 -12.61 5.94
N GLU A 41 -11.97 -11.75 6.66
CA GLU A 41 -11.31 -12.11 7.93
C GLU A 41 -12.27 -12.07 9.13
N ALA A 42 -13.46 -11.50 8.97
CA ALA A 42 -14.48 -11.46 10.02
C ALA A 42 -14.96 -12.87 10.41
N GLU A 43 -14.84 -13.20 11.71
CA GLU A 43 -14.97 -14.56 12.27
C GLU A 43 -16.33 -15.25 12.06
N GLU A 44 -17.39 -14.52 11.68
CA GLU A 44 -18.75 -15.08 11.55
C GLU A 44 -19.35 -14.89 10.16
N TYR A 45 -19.23 -13.70 9.56
CA TYR A 45 -19.74 -13.37 8.22
C TYR A 45 -18.88 -12.31 7.54
N PRO A 46 -18.73 -12.34 6.21
CA PRO A 46 -18.03 -11.28 5.49
C PRO A 46 -18.67 -9.91 5.76
N GLN A 47 -17.85 -8.90 6.03
CA GLN A 47 -18.32 -7.54 6.33
C GLN A 47 -18.09 -6.60 5.15
N GLU A 48 -19.05 -5.72 4.89
CA GLU A 48 -18.89 -4.67 3.88
C GLU A 48 -18.12 -3.49 4.47
N GLY A 49 -16.99 -3.17 3.83
CA GLY A 49 -16.19 -1.98 4.08
C GLY A 49 -16.46 -0.88 3.06
N GLY A 50 -16.42 0.38 3.51
CA GLY A 50 -16.56 1.56 2.65
C GLY A 50 -15.26 1.95 1.94
N PRO A 51 -15.23 3.14 1.30
CA PRO A 51 -14.03 3.67 0.66
C PRO A 51 -12.83 3.70 1.60
N SER A 52 -11.69 3.15 1.19
CA SER A 52 -10.53 3.00 2.08
C SER A 52 -9.20 2.99 1.34
N LEU A 53 -8.16 3.52 2.00
CA LEU A 53 -6.77 3.31 1.62
C LEU A 53 -6.27 2.04 2.29
N LEU A 54 -5.78 1.11 1.49
CA LEU A 54 -5.23 -0.15 1.98
C LEU A 54 -3.81 0.07 2.51
N LYS A 55 -3.53 -0.49 3.69
CA LYS A 55 -2.24 -0.39 4.38
C LYS A 55 -1.74 -1.79 4.71
N TYR A 56 -0.43 -1.94 4.88
CA TYR A 56 0.20 -3.22 5.23
C TYR A 56 -0.18 -4.39 4.30
N ILE A 57 -0.36 -4.11 3.01
CA ILE A 57 -0.77 -5.07 1.99
C ILE A 57 0.34 -6.12 1.82
N SER A 58 0.16 -7.30 2.42
CA SER A 58 1.13 -8.40 2.35
C SER A 58 1.09 -9.11 1.00
N GLU A 59 -0.09 -9.22 0.39
CA GLU A 59 -0.33 -9.95 -0.85
C GLU A 59 -1.42 -9.24 -1.68
N LEU A 60 -1.32 -9.35 -3.00
CA LEU A 60 -2.36 -9.00 -3.96
C LEU A 60 -2.54 -10.18 -4.89
N ASP A 61 -3.72 -10.33 -5.50
CA ASP A 61 -3.88 -11.32 -6.56
C ASP A 61 -2.88 -11.04 -7.70
N VAL A 62 -2.51 -12.08 -8.43
CA VAL A 62 -1.44 -12.02 -9.45
C VAL A 62 -1.70 -10.95 -10.51
N GLY A 63 -2.95 -10.78 -10.93
CA GLY A 63 -3.33 -9.81 -11.96
C GLY A 63 -3.20 -8.37 -11.44
N THR A 64 -3.67 -8.13 -10.23
CA THR A 64 -3.53 -6.82 -9.57
C THR A 64 -2.07 -6.51 -9.28
N MET A 65 -1.30 -7.45 -8.70
CA MET A 65 0.13 -7.25 -8.42
C MET A 65 0.91 -6.88 -9.69
N ALA A 66 0.67 -7.56 -10.81
CA ALA A 66 1.34 -7.25 -12.08
C ALA A 66 1.05 -5.82 -12.56
N ARG A 67 -0.21 -5.35 -12.43
CA ARG A 67 -0.59 -3.98 -12.78
C ARG A 67 0.05 -2.96 -11.84
N VAL A 68 0.05 -3.22 -10.53
CA VAL A 68 0.71 -2.34 -9.54
C VAL A 68 2.19 -2.20 -9.85
N GLN A 69 2.89 -3.30 -10.13
CA GLN A 69 4.32 -3.25 -10.43
C GLN A 69 4.64 -2.56 -11.76
N ALA A 70 3.76 -2.65 -12.76
CA ALA A 70 3.92 -1.95 -14.02
C ALA A 70 3.78 -0.42 -13.86
N GLU A 71 2.81 0.04 -13.07
CA GLU A 71 2.50 1.46 -12.90
C GLU A 71 3.34 2.14 -11.79
N ALA A 72 3.67 1.41 -10.73
CA ALA A 72 4.37 1.90 -9.55
C ALA A 72 5.48 0.93 -9.12
N PRO A 73 6.56 0.76 -9.91
CA PRO A 73 7.65 -0.18 -9.61
C PRO A 73 8.40 0.11 -8.29
N TRP A 74 8.21 1.30 -7.70
CA TRP A 74 8.73 1.66 -6.38
C TRP A 74 7.91 1.11 -5.22
N LEU A 75 6.65 0.70 -5.44
CA LEU A 75 5.81 0.04 -4.45
C LEU A 75 6.00 -1.47 -4.56
N LYS A 76 6.93 -2.02 -3.77
CA LYS A 76 7.36 -3.42 -3.87
C LYS A 76 7.45 -4.09 -2.49
N PRO A 77 7.38 -5.43 -2.40
CA PRO A 77 7.45 -6.13 -1.12
C PRO A 77 8.79 -5.90 -0.43
N ASN A 78 8.77 -5.55 0.85
CA ASN A 78 9.97 -5.53 1.70
C ASN A 78 9.59 -5.64 3.18
N HIS A 79 10.54 -6.03 4.01
CA HIS A 79 10.37 -6.14 5.46
C HIS A 79 10.63 -4.80 6.14
N SER A 80 9.62 -4.27 6.84
CA SER A 80 9.77 -3.09 7.70
C SER A 80 10.11 -3.52 9.12
N GLN A 81 11.27 -3.08 9.61
CA GLN A 81 11.67 -3.33 11.00
C GLN A 81 10.73 -2.63 12.00
N THR A 82 10.21 -1.45 11.67
CA THR A 82 9.32 -0.68 12.56
C THR A 82 7.93 -1.31 12.67
N ALA A 83 7.41 -1.88 11.59
CA ALA A 83 6.10 -2.53 11.57
C ALA A 83 6.17 -4.06 11.82
N ASP A 84 7.40 -4.58 11.93
CA ASP A 84 7.74 -6.00 12.07
C ASP A 84 6.97 -6.92 11.11
N ARG A 85 6.92 -6.55 9.82
CA ARG A 85 6.19 -7.29 8.79
C ARG A 85 6.70 -7.00 7.39
N THR A 86 6.46 -7.96 6.49
CA THR A 86 6.71 -7.82 5.05
C THR A 86 5.42 -7.44 4.35
N TYR A 87 5.44 -6.35 3.59
CA TYR A 87 4.29 -5.83 2.84
C TYR A 87 4.75 -4.98 1.66
N LEU A 88 3.82 -4.64 0.77
CA LEU A 88 4.03 -3.66 -0.30
C LEU A 88 4.28 -2.28 0.30
N VAL A 89 5.49 -1.76 0.08
CA VAL A 89 5.95 -0.53 0.69
C VAL A 89 6.69 0.32 -0.33
N ASN A 90 6.51 1.63 -0.26
CA ASN A 90 7.14 2.58 -1.16
C ASN A 90 8.66 2.58 -0.94
N HIS A 91 9.44 2.67 -2.02
CA HIS A 91 10.90 2.79 -1.98
C HIS A 91 11.35 4.08 -2.63
N CYS A 92 12.34 4.72 -2.02
CA CYS A 92 12.99 5.87 -2.63
C CYS A 92 13.69 5.45 -3.93
N GLN A 93 13.32 6.07 -5.05
CA GLN A 93 13.96 5.77 -6.35
C GLN A 93 15.45 6.19 -6.41
N ALA A 94 15.90 7.07 -5.50
CA ALA A 94 17.28 7.55 -5.46
C ALA A 94 18.20 6.72 -4.55
N CYS A 95 17.71 6.25 -3.39
CA CYS A 95 18.55 5.55 -2.39
C CYS A 95 17.98 4.21 -1.92
N ASP A 96 16.87 3.74 -2.52
CA ASP A 96 16.14 2.51 -2.21
C ASP A 96 15.61 2.40 -0.77
N ALA A 97 15.68 3.48 0.01
CA ALA A 97 15.17 3.49 1.37
C ALA A 97 13.64 3.31 1.42
N LEU A 98 13.18 2.47 2.35
CA LEU A 98 11.77 2.24 2.63
C LEU A 98 11.05 3.49 3.10
N GLN A 99 10.00 3.90 2.41
CA GLN A 99 9.06 4.92 2.85
C GLN A 99 7.83 4.21 3.41
N GLY A 100 7.89 3.87 4.70
CA GLY A 100 6.86 3.07 5.37
C GLY A 100 5.52 3.78 5.50
N ASP A 101 4.45 3.00 5.71
CA ASP A 101 3.07 3.48 5.81
C ASP A 101 2.89 4.58 6.87
N HIS A 102 3.65 4.55 7.97
CA HIS A 102 3.60 5.61 8.98
C HIS A 102 4.01 6.99 8.43
N LEU A 103 4.95 7.05 7.47
CA LEU A 103 5.38 8.29 6.85
C LEU A 103 4.41 8.71 5.73
N VAL A 104 3.95 7.72 4.95
CA VAL A 104 3.13 7.95 3.75
C VAL A 104 1.68 8.33 4.10
N TYR A 105 1.13 7.75 5.18
CA TYR A 105 -0.24 7.97 5.65
C TYR A 105 -0.32 8.69 7.01
N GLY A 106 0.82 9.15 7.55
CA GLY A 106 0.87 9.95 8.78
C GLY A 106 0.53 11.42 8.53
N PRO A 107 0.45 12.28 9.57
CA PRO A 107 0.01 13.68 9.48
C PRO A 107 0.67 14.54 8.40
N ASP A 108 1.94 14.28 8.09
CA ASP A 108 2.72 15.01 7.08
C ASP A 108 2.87 14.23 5.76
N GLY A 109 2.17 13.10 5.65
CA GLY A 109 2.23 12.18 4.52
C GLY A 109 1.31 12.58 3.37
N SER A 110 1.68 12.18 2.15
CA SER A 110 0.95 12.52 0.92
C SER A 110 -0.49 12.00 0.89
N PHE A 111 -0.81 11.00 1.72
CA PHE A 111 -2.14 10.40 1.80
C PHE A 111 -2.72 10.45 3.22
N PHE A 112 -2.38 11.49 3.99
CA PHE A 112 -3.10 11.83 5.21
C PHE A 112 -4.51 12.33 4.87
N PRO A 113 -5.57 11.86 5.55
CA PRO A 113 -6.92 12.37 5.36
C PRO A 113 -7.11 13.81 5.83
#